data_AF-A0A660QM90-F1
#
_entry.id   AF-A0A660QM90-F1
#
_cell.length_a   1.000
_cell.length_b   1.000
_cell.length_c   1.000
_cell.angle_alpha   90.00
_cell.angle_beta   90.00
_cell.angle_gamma   90.00
#
_symmetry.space_group_name_H-M   'P 1'
#
loop_
_entity.id
_entity.type
_entity.pdbx_description
1 polymer ?
#
loop_
_entity_poly.entity_id
_entity_poly.type
_entity_poly.pdbx_seq_one_letter_code
_entity_poly.pdbx_strand_id
1 'polypeptide(L)' 'MDPSYLFLGEDEIKTRAEELYKRMTVCDLCPKKCGVNKIAGELGACRVGTKPVVASYKSR' A
#
# COMPACT_ATOMS: atom_id res chain seq x y z
N MET A 1 24.18 2.54 -4.95
CA MET A 1 23.35 1.63 -4.14
C MET A 1 22.05 1.48 -4.89
N ASP A 2 21.71 0.28 -5.31
CA ASP A 2 20.50 0.03 -6.08
C ASP A 2 19.32 -0.24 -5.11
N PRO A 3 18.08 0.20 -5.41
CA PRO A 3 16.94 -0.06 -4.55
C PRO A 3 16.64 -1.55 -4.37
N SER A 4 16.43 -1.98 -3.13
CA SER A 4 16.22 -3.41 -2.80
C SER A 4 15.03 -4.04 -3.51
N TYR A 5 14.04 -3.25 -3.94
CA TYR A 5 12.87 -3.76 -4.67
C TYR A 5 13.21 -4.29 -6.07
N LEU A 6 14.34 -3.88 -6.66
CA LEU A 6 14.78 -4.37 -7.98
C LEU A 6 15.29 -5.82 -7.94
N PHE A 7 15.56 -6.35 -6.75
CA PHE A 7 16.00 -7.74 -6.55
C PHE A 7 14.87 -8.66 -6.10
N LEU A 8 13.62 -8.18 -6.05
CA LEU A 8 12.47 -9.02 -5.69
C LEU A 8 12.01 -9.80 -6.91
N GLY A 9 11.76 -11.09 -6.73
CA GLY A 9 11.08 -11.92 -7.73
C GLY A 9 9.59 -11.59 -7.82
N GLU A 10 8.96 -11.94 -8.94
CA GLU A 10 7.53 -11.68 -9.18
C GLU A 10 6.62 -12.30 -8.11
N ASP A 11 6.96 -13.50 -7.64
CA ASP A 11 6.20 -14.22 -6.61
C ASP A 11 6.22 -13.51 -5.25
N GLU A 12 7.38 -12.97 -4.87
CA GLU A 12 7.57 -12.17 -3.65
C GLU A 12 6.82 -10.84 -3.75
N ILE A 13 6.87 -10.16 -4.91
CA ILE A 13 6.08 -8.94 -5.14
C ILE A 13 4.58 -9.22 -4.98
N LYS A 14 4.11 -10.34 -5.53
CA LYS A 14 2.70 -10.75 -5.46
C LYS A 14 2.29 -11.06 -4.02
N THR A 15 3.09 -11.83 -3.30
CA THR A 15 2.85 -12.18 -1.89
C THR A 15 2.72 -10.93 -1.03
N ARG A 16 3.66 -9.98 -1.16
CA ARG A 16 3.61 -8.70 -0.42
C ARG A 16 2.40 -7.85 -0.79
N ALA A 17 1.99 -7.86 -2.06
CA ALA A 17 0.78 -7.17 -2.48
C ALA A 17 -0.46 -7.76 -1.80
N GLU A 18 -0.58 -9.09 -1.73
CA GLU A 18 -1.68 -9.78 -1.06
C GLU A 18 -1.71 -9.48 0.45
N GLU A 19 -0.55 -9.47 1.12
CA GLU A 19 -0.44 -9.08 2.53
C GLU A 19 -0.86 -7.62 2.76
N LEU A 20 -0.46 -6.71 1.88
CA LEU A 20 -0.88 -5.32 1.92
C LEU A 20 -2.40 -5.19 1.82
N TYR A 21 -3.04 -5.90 0.89
CA TYR A 21 -4.50 -5.90 0.73
C TYR A 21 -5.22 -6.40 1.99
N LYS A 22 -4.69 -7.44 2.64
CA LYS A 22 -5.24 -7.92 3.93
C LYS A 22 -5.12 -6.85 5.01
N ARG A 23 -3.96 -6.20 5.15
CA ARG A 23 -3.74 -5.10 6.12
C ARG A 23 -4.62 -3.89 5.86
N MET A 24 -5.03 -3.64 4.62
CA MET A 24 -5.92 -2.53 4.28
C MET A 24 -7.36 -2.71 4.81
N THR A 25 -7.74 -3.91 5.28
CA THR A 25 -9.01 -4.13 6.00
C THR A 25 -9.01 -3.53 7.40
N VAL A 26 -7.83 -3.37 8.02
CA VAL A 26 -7.62 -2.68 9.29
C VAL A 26 -6.39 -1.80 9.14
N CYS A 27 -6.56 -0.68 8.42
CA CYS A 27 -5.42 0.07 7.90
C CYS A 27 -4.46 0.59 9.00
N ASP A 28 -3.24 0.04 9.00
CA ASP A 28 -2.14 0.43 9.88
C ASP A 28 -0.96 1.11 9.13
N LEU A 29 -1.10 1.35 7.83
CA LEU A 29 0.00 1.76 6.92
C LEU A 29 0.67 3.10 7.23
N CYS A 30 0.00 3.98 7.98
CA CYS A 30 0.50 5.30 8.33
C CYS A 30 0.59 5.44 9.85
N PRO A 31 1.42 6.36 10.39
CA PRO A 31 1.60 6.52 11.83
C PRO A 31 0.30 6.86 12.59
N LYS A 32 -0.73 7.35 11.89
CA LYS A 32 -2.05 7.60 12.49
C LYS A 32 -2.83 6.32 12.84
N LYS A 33 -2.46 5.16 12.29
CA LYS A 33 -3.10 3.85 12.53
C LYS A 33 -4.63 3.92 12.56
N CYS A 34 -5.22 4.48 11.50
CA CYS A 34 -6.65 4.80 11.47
C CYS A 34 -7.58 3.59 11.60
N GLY A 35 -7.12 2.37 11.33
CA GLY A 35 -7.90 1.14 11.51
C GLY A 35 -9.09 0.95 10.56
N VAL A 36 -9.38 1.92 9.69
CA VAL A 36 -10.48 1.85 8.72
C VAL A 36 -10.30 0.69 7.74
N ASN A 37 -11.42 0.16 7.24
CA ASN A 37 -11.45 -0.83 6.18
C ASN A 37 -11.48 -0.16 4.80
N LYS A 38 -10.29 0.02 4.21
CA LYS A 38 -10.19 0.60 2.87
C LYS A 38 -10.90 -0.26 1.83
N ILE A 39 -10.84 -1.59 1.97
CA ILE A 39 -11.45 -2.53 1.02
C ILE A 39 -12.97 -2.35 0.97
N ALA A 40 -13.60 -2.01 2.10
CA ALA A 40 -15.02 -1.67 2.18
C ALA A 40 -15.36 -0.24 1.68
N GLY A 41 -14.37 0.54 1.25
CA GLY A 41 -14.55 1.91 0.76
C GLY A 41 -14.39 2.99 1.84
N GLU A 42 -13.98 2.64 3.05
CA GLU A 42 -13.81 3.62 4.13
C GLU A 42 -12.55 4.48 3.92
N LEU A 43 -12.66 5.76 4.30
CA LEU A 43 -11.56 6.71 4.22
C LEU A 43 -11.08 7.08 5.62
N GLY A 44 -9.77 6.91 5.84
CA GLY A 44 -9.13 7.38 7.05
C GLY A 44 -8.80 8.87 6.98
N ALA A 45 -8.16 9.39 8.02
CA ALA A 45 -7.71 10.79 8.07
C ALA A 45 -6.77 11.19 6.90
N CYS A 46 -6.12 10.22 6.25
CA CYS A 46 -5.30 10.45 5.05
C CYS A 46 -6.12 10.68 3.76
N ARG A 47 -7.42 10.36 3.77
CA ARG A 47 -8.34 10.43 2.62
C ARG A 47 -7.92 9.60 1.40
N VAL A 48 -7.02 8.63 1.58
CA VAL A 48 -6.58 7.69 0.54
C VAL A 48 -7.45 6.43 0.59
N GLY A 49 -8.10 6.08 -0.52
CA GLY A 49 -8.87 4.84 -0.67
C GLY A 49 -8.04 3.64 -1.13
N THR A 50 -8.71 2.59 -1.61
CA THR A 50 -8.05 1.34 -2.05
C THR A 50 -7.21 1.50 -3.31
N LYS A 51 -7.56 2.44 -4.17
CA LYS A 51 -6.83 2.79 -5.39
C LYS A 51 -6.22 4.19 -5.23
N PRO A 52 -5.05 4.30 -4.57
CA PRO A 52 -4.38 5.59 -4.42
C PRO A 52 -3.98 6.16 -5.78
N VAL A 53 -4.07 7.48 -5.92
CA VAL A 53 -3.57 8.20 -7.09
C VAL A 53 -2.09 8.51 -6.91
N VAL A 54 -1.27 8.19 -7.91
CA VAL A 54 0.15 8.55 -7.93
C VAL A 54 0.29 9.97 -8.49
N ALA A 55 0.71 10.92 -7.66
CA ALA A 55 0.86 12.31 -8.08
C ALA A 55 2.10 12.55 -8.95
N SER A 56 3.18 11.80 -8.73
CA SER A 56 4.42 11.88 -9.49
C SER A 56 5.24 10.60 -9.29
N TYR A 57 6.03 10.23 -10.29
CA TYR A 57 7.02 9.15 -10.20
C TYR A 57 8.30 9.59 -10.89
N LYS A 58 9.44 9.06 -10.44
CA LYS A 58 10.72 9.24 -11.14
C LYS A 58 10.98 8.03 -12.01
N SER A 59 11.19 8.26 -13.31
CA SER A 59 11.47 7.25 -14.33
C SER A 59 12.96 7.08 -14.66
N ARG A 60 13.84 7.75 -13.91
CA ARG A 60 15.27 7.85 -14.21
C ARG A 60 16.13 7.66 -12.97
#